data_AF-S9U582-F1
#
_entry.id   AF-S9U582-F1
#
_cell.length_a   1.000
_cell.length_b   1.000
_cell.length_c   1.000
_cell.angle_alpha   90.00
_cell.angle_beta   90.00
_cell.angle_gamma   90.00
#
_symmetry.space_group_name_H-M   'P 1'
#
loop_
_entity.id
_entity.type
_entity.pdbx_description
1 polymer ?
#
loop_
_entity_poly.entity_id
_entity_poly.type
_entity_poly.pdbx_seq_one_letter_code
_entity_poly.pdbx_strand_id
1 'polypeptide(L)'
;MLLAGFTMETRGQEELLAVIAKIEGHPDNAAPAIYGGIQLGCKRESGDDVSFVTSRVPTPPNLSIVLFTPKKLMKASTEVTRNLVPQTTALSNAIHNISRSSLLVLALCSNKLELLKDCSDRLHENYRADQLYPHYRPCAKAAMEHGAEYAFLSGAGPTVCAFVSGRRGDILTQPEGERRVEQVAQAMLDAARAAGVEGRAIITQPSDLGVHLSGVHSSLPNVSYVNI
;
A
#
# COMPACT_ATOMS: atom_id res chain seq x y z
N MET A 1 -13.21 9.56 20.57
CA MET A 1 -12.50 10.05 19.36
C MET A 1 -13.53 10.53 18.33
N LEU A 2 -13.21 11.53 17.51
CA LEU A 2 -14.05 11.92 16.36
C LEU A 2 -13.49 11.27 15.09
N LEU A 3 -14.29 10.45 14.42
CA LEU A 3 -13.95 9.82 13.14
C LEU A 3 -15.01 10.24 12.10
N ALA A 4 -14.56 10.90 11.02
CA ALA A 4 -15.45 11.38 9.94
C ALA A 4 -16.67 12.21 10.43
N GLY A 5 -16.50 12.98 11.51
CA GLY A 5 -17.58 13.81 12.10
C GLY A 5 -18.48 13.09 13.12
N PHE A 6 -18.24 11.81 13.41
CA PHE A 6 -18.98 11.06 14.42
C PHE A 6 -18.16 10.90 15.70
N THR A 7 -18.78 11.21 16.85
CA THR A 7 -18.20 10.95 18.17
C THR A 7 -18.32 9.46 18.46
N MET A 8 -17.17 8.83 18.72
CA MET A 8 -17.08 7.41 19.04
C MET A 8 -16.42 7.21 20.40
N GLU A 9 -17.06 6.40 21.24
CA GLU A 9 -16.46 5.87 22.46
C GLU A 9 -15.55 4.70 22.07
N THR A 10 -14.29 4.99 21.83
CA THR A 10 -13.24 3.98 21.61
C THR A 10 -12.09 4.26 22.56
N ARG A 11 -11.63 3.21 23.25
CA ARG A 11 -10.48 3.19 24.13
C ARG A 11 -9.39 2.33 23.50
N GLY A 12 -8.40 3.00 22.89
CA GLY A 12 -7.22 2.34 22.32
C GLY A 12 -7.36 1.98 20.83
N GLN A 13 -6.22 1.58 20.25
CA GLN A 13 -6.09 1.37 18.80
C GLN A 13 -6.89 0.16 18.28
N GLU A 14 -7.08 -0.88 19.10
CA GLU A 14 -7.82 -2.09 18.71
C GLU A 14 -9.32 -1.82 18.51
N GLU A 15 -9.94 -1.09 19.42
CA GLU A 15 -11.35 -0.69 19.27
C GLU A 15 -11.53 0.24 18.06
N LEU A 16 -10.57 1.14 17.82
CA LEU A 16 -10.57 2.01 16.66
C LEU A 16 -10.48 1.22 15.34
N LEU A 17 -9.60 0.23 15.27
CA LEU A 17 -9.51 -0.68 14.12
C LEU A 17 -10.83 -1.42 13.91
N ALA A 18 -11.39 -2.02 14.96
CA ALA A 18 -12.61 -2.82 14.86
C ALA A 18 -13.78 -2.00 14.28
N VAL A 19 -13.90 -0.75 14.70
CA VAL A 19 -14.87 0.20 14.16
C VAL A 19 -14.62 0.50 12.68
N ILE A 20 -13.42 0.95 12.32
CA ILE A 20 -13.13 1.39 10.95
C ILE A 20 -13.24 0.22 9.99
N ALA A 21 -12.65 -0.92 10.34
CA ALA A 21 -12.68 -2.12 9.50
C ALA A 21 -14.11 -2.67 9.31
N LYS A 22 -15.00 -2.51 10.31
CA LYS A 22 -16.42 -2.85 10.15
C LYS A 22 -17.14 -1.92 9.17
N ILE A 23 -16.79 -0.63 9.14
CA ILE A 23 -17.35 0.34 8.19
C ILE A 23 -16.81 0.10 6.78
N GLU A 24 -15.51 -0.13 6.62
CA GLU A 24 -14.89 -0.36 5.31
C GLU A 24 -15.11 -1.78 4.76
N GLY A 25 -15.37 -2.75 5.64
CA GLY A 25 -15.49 -4.17 5.34
C GLY A 25 -14.14 -4.91 5.28
N HIS A 26 -13.03 -4.21 5.46
CA HIS A 26 -11.66 -4.74 5.43
C HIS A 26 -10.71 -3.91 6.31
N PRO A 27 -9.61 -4.49 6.81
CA PRO A 27 -8.67 -3.80 7.71
C PRO A 27 -7.38 -3.31 7.01
N ASP A 28 -7.20 -3.61 5.73
CA ASP A 28 -5.93 -3.45 4.98
C ASP A 28 -5.41 -2.01 4.89
N ASN A 29 -6.27 -0.99 4.90
CA ASN A 29 -5.88 0.43 4.97
C ASN A 29 -5.84 0.96 6.40
N ALA A 30 -6.87 0.64 7.18
CA ALA A 30 -7.03 1.12 8.55
C ALA A 30 -5.92 0.63 9.47
N ALA A 31 -5.54 -0.65 9.37
CA ALA A 31 -4.50 -1.24 10.19
C ALA A 31 -3.14 -0.55 10.01
N PRO A 32 -2.55 -0.43 8.79
CA PRO A 32 -1.27 0.26 8.64
C PRO A 32 -1.37 1.77 8.93
N ALA A 33 -2.53 2.41 8.73
CA ALA A 33 -2.72 3.80 9.11
C ALA A 33 -2.66 4.00 10.64
N ILE A 34 -3.28 3.10 11.41
CA ILE A 34 -3.32 3.16 12.88
C ILE A 34 -2.00 2.69 13.48
N TYR A 35 -1.55 1.50 13.11
CA TYR A 35 -0.42 0.84 13.77
C TYR A 35 0.93 1.11 13.12
N GLY A 36 0.96 1.61 11.89
CA GLY A 36 2.19 1.69 11.10
C GLY A 36 2.70 0.33 10.64
N GLY A 37 3.79 0.38 9.90
CA GLY A 37 4.49 -0.75 9.33
C GLY A 37 3.67 -1.46 8.25
N ILE A 38 4.03 -2.72 8.00
CA ILE A 38 3.29 -3.61 7.11
C ILE A 38 2.35 -4.47 7.96
N GLN A 39 1.07 -4.51 7.60
CA GLN A 39 0.04 -5.21 8.36
C GLN A 39 -0.59 -6.32 7.53
N LEU A 40 -0.66 -7.52 8.10
CA LEU A 40 -1.42 -8.64 7.56
C LEU A 40 -2.78 -8.71 8.25
N GLY A 41 -3.82 -8.30 7.53
CA GLY A 41 -5.20 -8.36 8.00
C GLY A 41 -5.91 -9.66 7.60
N CYS A 42 -6.73 -10.19 8.50
CA CYS A 42 -7.58 -11.35 8.28
C CYS A 42 -8.98 -11.08 8.82
N LYS A 43 -9.99 -11.32 7.99
CA LYS A 43 -11.39 -11.31 8.40
C LYS A 43 -11.71 -12.63 9.10
N ARG A 44 -12.28 -12.58 10.30
CA ARG A 44 -12.80 -13.73 11.03
C ARG A 44 -14.32 -13.66 11.03
N GLU A 45 -14.94 -14.74 10.61
CA GLU A 45 -16.39 -14.89 10.57
C GLU A 45 -16.78 -16.07 11.47
N SER A 46 -17.69 -15.83 12.41
CA SER A 46 -18.24 -16.85 13.31
C SER A 46 -19.74 -16.63 13.44
N GLY A 47 -20.52 -17.36 12.64
CA GLY A 47 -21.95 -17.07 12.49
C GLY A 47 -22.16 -15.69 11.85
N ASP A 48 -22.99 -14.86 12.48
CA ASP A 48 -23.24 -13.47 12.04
C ASP A 48 -22.18 -12.48 12.54
N ASP A 49 -21.27 -12.91 13.41
CA ASP A 49 -20.21 -12.05 13.95
C ASP A 49 -19.03 -11.96 13.00
N VAL A 50 -18.79 -10.74 12.51
CA VAL A 50 -17.62 -10.37 11.72
C VAL A 50 -16.65 -9.59 12.59
N SER A 51 -15.42 -10.09 12.69
CA SER A 51 -14.30 -9.41 13.35
C SER A 51 -13.06 -9.41 12.45
N PHE A 52 -12.07 -8.58 12.78
CA PHE A 52 -10.84 -8.47 12.03
C PHE A 52 -9.65 -8.65 12.96
N VAL A 53 -8.65 -9.39 12.49
CA VAL A 53 -7.37 -9.54 13.18
C VAL A 53 -6.27 -9.04 12.28
N THR A 54 -5.35 -8.29 12.86
CA THR A 54 -4.16 -7.81 12.17
C THR A 54 -2.91 -8.28 12.89
N SER A 55 -1.86 -8.53 12.13
CA SER A 55 -0.54 -8.83 12.67
C SER A 55 0.51 -8.06 11.89
N ARG A 56 1.50 -7.50 12.61
CA ARG A 56 2.60 -6.78 11.98
C ARG A 56 3.52 -7.77 11.27
N VAL A 57 3.76 -7.53 9.99
CA VAL A 57 4.82 -8.17 9.22
C VAL A 57 6.09 -7.32 9.40
N PRO A 58 7.26 -7.93 9.67
CA PRO A 58 8.51 -7.19 9.80
C PRO A 58 8.77 -6.33 8.55
N THR A 59 9.03 -5.04 8.76
CA THR A 59 9.45 -4.12 7.71
C THR A 59 10.90 -4.42 7.33
N PRO A 60 11.20 -4.83 6.08
CA PRO A 60 12.57 -5.07 5.66
C PRO A 60 13.35 -3.73 5.70
N PRO A 61 14.51 -3.65 6.38
CA PRO A 61 15.23 -2.39 6.59
C PRO A 61 15.81 -1.79 5.31
N ASN A 62 15.83 -2.55 4.22
CA ASN A 62 16.32 -2.13 2.92
C ASN A 62 15.22 -2.09 1.85
N LEU A 63 13.95 -2.03 2.26
CA LEU A 63 12.82 -1.87 1.35
C LEU A 63 12.55 -0.39 1.10
N SER A 64 12.74 0.05 -0.13
CA SER A 64 12.29 1.35 -0.61
C SER A 64 11.08 1.18 -1.53
N ILE A 65 10.25 2.21 -1.58
CA ILE A 65 9.02 2.24 -2.36
C ILE A 65 9.07 3.43 -3.31
N VAL A 66 8.82 3.16 -4.59
CA VAL A 66 8.63 4.18 -5.62
C VAL A 66 7.16 4.21 -6.00
N LEU A 67 6.54 5.38 -5.91
CA LEU A 67 5.14 5.60 -6.25
C LEU A 67 5.05 6.52 -7.46
N PHE A 68 4.36 6.11 -8.53
CA PHE A 68 3.92 7.01 -9.58
C PHE A 68 2.45 7.36 -9.38
N THR A 69 2.15 8.65 -9.22
CA THR A 69 0.78 9.16 -9.05
C THR A 69 0.42 10.13 -10.19
N PRO A 70 -0.62 9.83 -11.00
CA PRO A 70 -1.12 10.75 -12.02
C PRO A 70 -1.56 12.11 -11.45
N LYS A 71 -1.35 13.20 -12.21
CA LYS A 71 -1.77 14.56 -11.80
C LYS A 71 -3.28 14.74 -11.85
N LYS A 72 -3.93 14.20 -12.89
CA LYS A 72 -5.39 14.27 -13.03
C LYS A 72 -6.00 13.16 -12.18
N LEU A 73 -6.96 13.54 -11.32
CA LEU A 73 -7.84 12.58 -10.66
C LEU A 73 -8.60 11.81 -11.76
N MET A 74 -8.13 10.61 -12.08
CA MET A 74 -8.89 9.69 -12.91
C MET A 74 -10.12 9.30 -12.10
N LYS A 75 -11.29 9.82 -12.48
CA LYS A 75 -12.57 9.59 -11.82
C LYS A 75 -13.05 8.15 -12.07
N ALA A 76 -12.35 7.16 -11.53
CA ALA A 76 -12.95 5.86 -11.26
C ALA A 76 -13.45 5.92 -9.81
N SER A 77 -14.77 5.97 -9.60
CA SER A 77 -15.29 5.80 -8.25
C SER A 77 -14.91 4.39 -7.78
N THR A 78 -14.56 4.27 -6.49
CA THR A 78 -14.16 2.99 -5.88
C THR A 78 -15.21 1.89 -6.10
N GLU A 79 -16.48 2.27 -6.26
CA GLU A 79 -17.60 1.40 -6.61
C GLU A 79 -17.51 0.84 -8.04
N VAL A 80 -17.19 1.66 -9.05
CA VAL A 80 -17.01 1.21 -10.45
C VAL A 80 -15.86 0.21 -10.51
N THR A 81 -14.75 0.48 -9.81
CA THR A 81 -13.58 -0.40 -9.77
C THR A 81 -13.82 -1.71 -8.99
N ARG A 82 -14.76 -1.72 -8.02
CA ARG A 82 -15.17 -2.94 -7.29
C ARG A 82 -16.03 -3.85 -8.17
N ASN A 83 -16.92 -3.30 -8.98
CA ASN A 83 -17.81 -4.08 -9.86
C ASN A 83 -17.09 -4.73 -11.06
N LEU A 84 -15.87 -4.30 -11.38
CA LEU A 84 -15.05 -4.92 -12.43
C LEU A 84 -14.45 -6.27 -12.03
N VAL A 85 -14.39 -6.58 -10.73
CA VAL A 85 -13.82 -7.84 -10.25
C VAL A 85 -14.91 -8.92 -10.26
N PRO A 86 -14.70 -10.05 -10.97
CA PRO A 86 -15.67 -11.13 -11.00
C PRO A 86 -15.98 -11.71 -9.61
N GLN A 87 -17.24 -12.08 -9.38
CA GLN A 87 -17.66 -12.78 -8.15
C GLN A 87 -17.16 -14.24 -8.10
N THR A 88 -16.75 -14.79 -9.24
CA THR A 88 -16.19 -16.14 -9.35
C THR A 88 -14.89 -16.11 -10.13
N THR A 89 -13.96 -17.01 -9.80
CA THR A 89 -12.66 -17.11 -10.47
C THR A 89 -12.32 -18.58 -10.69
N ALA A 90 -11.49 -18.86 -11.69
CA ALA A 90 -10.97 -20.20 -11.90
C ALA A 90 -10.15 -20.64 -10.68
N LEU A 91 -10.29 -21.91 -10.27
CA LEU A 91 -9.52 -22.47 -9.17
C LEU A 91 -8.01 -22.28 -9.34
N SER A 92 -7.51 -22.33 -10.58
CA SER A 92 -6.10 -22.07 -10.91
C SER A 92 -5.65 -20.65 -10.55
N ASN A 93 -6.51 -19.63 -10.69
CA ASN A 93 -6.21 -18.27 -10.28
C ASN A 93 -6.19 -18.13 -8.75
N ALA A 94 -7.13 -18.81 -8.06
CA ALA A 94 -7.14 -18.83 -6.60
C ALA A 94 -5.87 -19.49 -6.04
N ILE A 95 -5.49 -20.66 -6.56
CA ILE A 95 -4.24 -21.37 -6.19
C ILE A 95 -3.02 -20.49 -6.45
N HIS A 96 -2.96 -19.83 -7.62
CA HIS A 96 -1.88 -18.91 -7.97
C HIS A 96 -1.76 -17.80 -6.93
N ASN A 97 -2.83 -17.08 -6.66
CA ASN A 97 -2.80 -15.93 -5.74
C ASN A 97 -2.50 -16.34 -4.29
N ILE A 98 -3.03 -17.46 -3.80
CA ILE A 98 -2.66 -17.99 -2.46
C ILE A 98 -1.14 -18.18 -2.39
N SER A 99 -0.55 -18.83 -3.40
CA SER A 99 0.90 -19.02 -3.48
C SER A 99 1.66 -17.69 -3.53
N ARG A 100 1.21 -16.70 -4.34
CA ARG A 100 1.88 -15.39 -4.44
C ARG A 100 1.78 -14.57 -3.16
N SER A 101 0.64 -14.59 -2.47
CA SER A 101 0.45 -13.91 -1.19
C SER A 101 1.33 -14.54 -0.10
N SER A 102 1.42 -15.87 -0.05
CA SER A 102 2.34 -16.56 0.88
C SER A 102 3.81 -16.22 0.58
N LEU A 103 4.20 -16.14 -0.71
CA LEU A 103 5.55 -15.75 -1.12
C LEU A 103 5.88 -14.31 -0.71
N LEU A 104 4.94 -13.37 -0.88
CA LEU A 104 5.09 -11.98 -0.46
C LEU A 104 5.39 -11.90 1.05
N VAL A 105 4.58 -12.54 1.88
CA VAL A 105 4.78 -12.55 3.34
C VAL A 105 6.13 -13.21 3.70
N LEU A 106 6.47 -14.34 3.07
CA LEU A 106 7.75 -15.01 3.29
C LEU A 106 8.95 -14.10 2.94
N ALA A 107 8.89 -13.43 1.79
CA ALA A 107 9.95 -12.54 1.32
C ALA A 107 10.21 -11.40 2.30
N LEU A 108 9.13 -10.76 2.80
CA LEU A 108 9.21 -9.69 3.79
C LEU A 108 9.75 -10.19 5.13
N CYS A 109 9.19 -11.28 5.68
CA CYS A 109 9.61 -11.86 6.95
C CYS A 109 11.05 -12.36 6.95
N SER A 110 11.54 -12.91 5.83
CA SER A 110 12.89 -13.46 5.69
C SER A 110 13.91 -12.48 5.12
N ASN A 111 13.47 -11.25 4.79
CA ASN A 111 14.30 -10.23 4.13
C ASN A 111 14.92 -10.72 2.80
N LYS A 112 14.26 -11.66 2.11
CA LYS A 112 14.65 -12.21 0.80
C LYS A 112 13.84 -11.51 -0.29
N LEU A 113 14.10 -10.22 -0.48
CA LEU A 113 13.30 -9.35 -1.34
C LEU A 113 13.36 -9.74 -2.81
N GLU A 114 14.40 -10.47 -3.24
CA GLU A 114 14.51 -11.03 -4.59
C GLU A 114 13.35 -12.00 -4.94
N LEU A 115 12.72 -12.61 -3.94
CA LEU A 115 11.56 -13.49 -4.14
C LEU A 115 10.31 -12.72 -4.59
N LEU A 116 10.28 -11.39 -4.39
CA LEU A 116 9.15 -10.56 -4.77
C LEU A 116 8.97 -10.48 -6.30
N LYS A 117 10.02 -10.80 -7.08
CA LYS A 117 9.95 -10.82 -8.56
C LYS A 117 8.91 -11.79 -9.11
N ASP A 118 8.60 -12.81 -8.32
CA ASP A 118 7.62 -13.83 -8.67
C ASP A 118 6.22 -13.50 -8.13
N CYS A 119 6.02 -12.38 -7.42
CA CYS A 119 4.71 -11.91 -6.98
C CYS A 119 3.88 -11.38 -8.17
N SER A 120 2.58 -11.58 -8.11
CA SER A 120 1.60 -11.08 -9.10
C SER A 120 0.18 -11.26 -8.57
N ASP A 121 -0.77 -10.52 -9.13
CA ASP A 121 -2.19 -10.62 -8.80
C ASP A 121 -3.04 -10.95 -10.04
N ARG A 122 -3.69 -12.12 -10.02
CA ARG A 122 -4.65 -12.54 -11.05
C ARG A 122 -6.12 -12.31 -10.69
N LEU A 123 -6.41 -11.83 -9.48
CA LEU A 123 -7.75 -11.68 -8.96
C LEU A 123 -8.29 -10.25 -9.11
N HIS A 124 -7.47 -9.21 -8.92
CA HIS A 124 -7.97 -7.83 -8.98
C HIS A 124 -7.30 -7.01 -10.07
N GLU A 125 -5.97 -7.05 -10.10
CA GLU A 125 -5.17 -6.12 -10.91
C GLU A 125 -5.47 -6.23 -12.41
N ASN A 126 -5.52 -7.45 -12.95
CA ASN A 126 -5.82 -7.69 -14.37
C ASN A 126 -7.19 -7.14 -14.81
N TYR A 127 -8.19 -7.16 -13.94
CA TYR A 127 -9.54 -6.70 -14.29
C TYR A 127 -9.68 -5.18 -14.18
N ARG A 128 -8.99 -4.58 -13.23
CA ARG A 128 -9.10 -3.14 -12.94
C ARG A 128 -8.14 -2.33 -13.80
N ALA A 129 -6.87 -2.71 -13.79
CA ALA A 129 -5.81 -1.83 -14.23
C ALA A 129 -5.73 -1.73 -15.75
N ASP A 130 -5.92 -2.84 -16.46
CA ASP A 130 -5.86 -2.88 -17.94
C ASP A 130 -7.00 -2.10 -18.60
N GLN A 131 -8.13 -1.92 -17.90
CA GLN A 131 -9.28 -1.17 -18.43
C GLN A 131 -9.27 0.30 -18.04
N LEU A 132 -8.75 0.64 -16.86
CA LEU A 132 -8.89 1.98 -16.28
C LEU A 132 -7.63 2.83 -16.39
N TYR A 133 -6.45 2.22 -16.42
CA TYR A 133 -5.19 2.91 -16.18
C TYR A 133 -4.16 2.60 -17.28
N PRO A 134 -4.15 3.37 -18.38
CA PRO A 134 -3.27 3.10 -19.52
C PRO A 134 -1.78 3.16 -19.16
N HIS A 135 -1.41 3.89 -18.10
CA HIS A 135 -0.03 3.96 -17.61
C HIS A 135 0.38 2.76 -16.75
N TYR A 136 -0.54 1.93 -16.26
CA TYR A 136 -0.22 0.88 -15.29
C TYR A 136 0.81 -0.12 -15.83
N ARG A 137 0.48 -0.84 -16.91
CA ARG A 137 1.37 -1.88 -17.48
C ARG A 137 2.72 -1.30 -17.95
N PRO A 138 2.76 -0.15 -18.67
CA PRO A 138 4.02 0.49 -19.03
C PRO A 138 4.89 0.82 -17.81
N CYS A 139 4.32 1.42 -16.76
CA CYS A 139 5.07 1.77 -15.55
C CYS A 139 5.56 0.52 -14.81
N ALA A 140 4.71 -0.48 -14.61
CA ALA A 140 5.08 -1.71 -13.91
C ALA A 140 6.22 -2.43 -14.64
N LYS A 141 6.12 -2.55 -15.97
CA LYS A 141 7.18 -3.14 -16.80
C LYS A 141 8.49 -2.34 -16.69
N ALA A 142 8.42 -1.02 -16.88
CA ALA A 142 9.59 -0.16 -16.81
C ALA A 142 10.27 -0.23 -15.43
N ALA A 143 9.50 -0.26 -14.35
CA ALA A 143 10.03 -0.42 -13.00
C ALA A 143 10.81 -1.73 -12.83
N MET A 144 10.24 -2.86 -13.26
CA MET A 144 10.88 -4.17 -13.16
C MET A 144 12.16 -4.26 -14.00
N GLU A 145 12.16 -3.71 -15.23
CA GLU A 145 13.33 -3.67 -16.11
C GLU A 145 14.49 -2.83 -15.54
N HIS A 146 14.19 -1.85 -14.69
CA HIS A 146 15.17 -0.97 -14.04
C HIS A 146 15.52 -1.40 -12.60
N GLY A 147 15.14 -2.62 -12.21
CA GLY A 147 15.60 -3.23 -10.97
C GLY A 147 14.64 -3.11 -9.78
N ALA A 148 13.37 -2.80 -10.00
CA ALA A 148 12.34 -3.09 -9.01
C ALA A 148 12.20 -4.60 -8.80
N GLU A 149 11.93 -5.00 -7.56
CA GLU A 149 11.67 -6.39 -7.18
C GLU A 149 10.20 -6.76 -7.41
N TYR A 150 9.27 -5.80 -7.30
CA TYR A 150 7.85 -6.03 -7.58
C TYR A 150 7.16 -4.70 -7.89
N ALA A 151 6.32 -4.66 -8.92
CA ALA A 151 5.51 -3.50 -9.25
C ALA A 151 4.04 -3.88 -9.38
N PHE A 152 3.17 -3.09 -8.76
CA PHE A 152 1.75 -3.39 -8.60
C PHE A 152 0.90 -2.12 -8.50
N LEU A 153 -0.41 -2.25 -8.68
CA LEU A 153 -1.34 -1.14 -8.48
C LEU A 153 -1.58 -0.89 -6.98
N SER A 154 -1.39 0.35 -6.52
CA SER A 154 -1.64 0.71 -5.12
C SER A 154 -3.15 0.74 -4.83
N GLY A 155 -3.64 -0.25 -4.08
CA GLY A 155 -5.06 -0.39 -3.75
C GLY A 155 -5.92 -0.52 -5.01
N ALA A 156 -6.92 0.35 -5.16
CA ALA A 156 -7.75 0.40 -6.35
C ALA A 156 -7.13 1.19 -7.52
N GLY A 157 -5.93 1.78 -7.35
CA GLY A 157 -5.33 2.72 -8.28
C GLY A 157 -5.76 4.18 -8.04
N PRO A 158 -5.30 5.13 -8.89
CA PRO A 158 -4.52 4.94 -10.11
C PRO A 158 -3.00 4.92 -9.88
N THR A 159 -2.54 5.02 -8.64
CA THR A 159 -1.11 5.03 -8.32
C THR A 159 -0.47 3.67 -8.59
N VAL A 160 0.69 3.66 -9.26
CA VAL A 160 1.53 2.47 -9.45
C VAL A 160 2.62 2.49 -8.40
N CYS A 161 2.82 1.37 -7.72
CA CYS A 161 3.81 1.17 -6.68
C CYS A 161 4.89 0.21 -7.16
N ALA A 162 6.15 0.46 -6.81
CA ALA A 162 7.25 -0.46 -7.03
C ALA A 162 8.08 -0.61 -5.75
N PHE A 163 8.32 -1.86 -5.35
CA PHE A 163 9.26 -2.25 -4.31
C PHE A 163 10.65 -2.36 -4.90
N VAL A 164 11.61 -1.69 -4.28
CA VAL A 164 13.00 -1.67 -4.71
C VAL A 164 13.87 -2.07 -3.53
N SER A 165 14.70 -3.09 -3.72
CA SER A 165 15.68 -3.48 -2.72
C SER A 165 16.87 -2.49 -2.75
N GLY A 166 17.17 -1.88 -1.61
CA GLY A 166 18.36 -1.06 -1.40
C GLY A 166 19.47 -1.83 -0.66
N ARG A 167 20.62 -1.20 -0.45
CA ARG A 167 21.54 -1.59 0.63
C ARG A 167 21.00 -1.12 1.98
N ARG A 168 21.35 -1.82 3.07
CA ARG A 168 21.04 -1.39 4.44
C ARG A 168 21.60 0.02 4.69
N GLY A 169 20.80 0.92 5.23
CA GLY A 169 21.18 2.30 5.55
C GLY A 169 20.17 3.31 5.00
N ASP A 170 20.34 4.57 5.40
CA ASP A 170 19.46 5.65 4.92
C ASP A 170 19.62 5.81 3.40
N ILE A 171 18.50 5.79 2.68
CA ILE A 171 18.42 6.03 1.24
C ILE A 171 19.13 7.32 0.81
N LEU A 172 19.12 8.34 1.68
CA LEU A 172 19.77 9.63 1.47
C LEU A 172 21.30 9.55 1.54
N THR A 173 21.85 8.46 2.09
CA THR A 173 23.30 8.26 2.25
C THR A 173 23.92 7.35 1.18
N GLN A 174 23.12 6.81 0.25
CA GLN A 174 23.62 5.93 -0.80
C GLN A 174 24.31 6.74 -1.94
N PRO A 175 25.42 6.23 -2.51
CA PRO A 175 26.05 6.83 -3.69
C PRO A 175 25.10 6.91 -4.87
N GLU A 176 25.15 8.00 -5.63
CA GLU A 176 24.24 8.30 -6.76
C GLU A 176 24.14 7.17 -7.79
N GLY A 177 25.26 6.51 -8.12
CA GLY A 177 25.30 5.38 -9.06
C GLY A 177 24.67 4.07 -8.54
N GLU A 178 24.38 3.97 -7.24
CA GLU A 178 23.75 2.79 -6.61
C GLU A 178 22.25 2.99 -6.35
N ARG A 179 21.69 4.18 -6.64
CA ARG A 179 20.29 4.56 -6.38
C ARG A 179 19.33 4.01 -7.43
N ARG A 180 19.16 2.69 -7.47
CA ARG A 180 18.16 2.02 -8.33
C ARG A 180 16.75 2.62 -8.19
N VAL A 181 16.41 3.13 -7.02
CA VAL A 181 15.15 3.85 -6.73
C VAL A 181 14.91 5.06 -7.63
N GLU A 182 15.94 5.87 -7.93
CA GLU A 182 15.82 7.04 -8.79
C GLU A 182 15.68 6.63 -10.26
N GLN A 183 16.42 5.60 -10.68
CA GLN A 183 16.31 5.01 -12.02
C GLN A 183 14.92 4.42 -12.26
N VAL A 184 14.39 3.66 -11.29
CA VAL A 184 13.02 3.13 -11.32
C VAL A 184 11.99 4.27 -11.37
N ALA A 185 12.15 5.31 -10.55
CA ALA A 185 11.26 6.47 -10.55
C ALA A 185 11.25 7.19 -11.91
N GLN A 186 12.43 7.41 -12.49
CA GLN A 186 12.56 8.05 -13.80
C GLN A 186 11.94 7.18 -14.91
N ALA A 187 12.21 5.87 -14.90
CA ALA A 187 11.65 4.93 -15.87
C ALA A 187 10.11 4.88 -15.81
N MET A 188 9.53 4.90 -14.60
CA MET A 188 8.07 4.97 -14.41
C MET A 188 7.49 6.29 -14.93
N LEU A 189 8.17 7.42 -14.70
CA LEU A 189 7.74 8.73 -15.21
C LEU A 189 7.74 8.77 -16.74
N ASP A 190 8.80 8.27 -17.37
CA ASP A 190 8.93 8.27 -18.82
C ASP A 190 7.94 7.31 -19.48
N ALA A 191 7.73 6.12 -18.90
CA ALA A 191 6.73 5.16 -19.35
C ALA A 191 5.30 5.73 -19.25
N ALA A 192 4.96 6.40 -18.14
CA ALA A 192 3.66 7.05 -18.00
C ALA A 192 3.46 8.17 -19.02
N ARG A 193 4.49 9.00 -19.24
CA ARG A 193 4.45 10.09 -20.23
C ARG A 193 4.26 9.54 -21.64
N ALA A 194 4.95 8.46 -21.99
CA ALA A 194 4.78 7.77 -23.26
C ALA A 194 3.35 7.20 -23.44
N ALA A 195 2.71 6.80 -22.33
CA ALA A 195 1.30 6.41 -22.29
C ALA A 195 0.32 7.60 -22.24
N GLY A 196 0.79 8.84 -22.36
CA GLY A 196 -0.03 10.05 -22.36
C GLY A 196 -0.53 10.47 -20.98
N VAL A 197 0.05 9.95 -19.89
CA VAL A 197 -0.35 10.25 -18.51
C VAL A 197 0.74 11.03 -17.79
N GLU A 198 0.47 12.30 -17.48
CA GLU A 198 1.34 13.08 -16.60
C GLU A 198 1.11 12.75 -15.13
N GLY A 199 2.20 12.73 -14.36
CA GLY A 199 2.17 12.44 -12.94
C GLY A 199 3.39 12.98 -12.21
N ARG A 200 3.57 12.51 -10.97
CA ARG A 200 4.78 12.69 -10.17
C ARG A 200 5.24 11.35 -9.62
N ALA A 201 6.54 11.21 -9.38
CA ALA A 201 7.10 10.11 -8.63
C ALA A 201 7.36 10.53 -7.17
N ILE A 202 7.17 9.61 -6.23
CA ILE A 202 7.51 9.78 -4.81
C ILE A 202 8.36 8.58 -4.42
N ILE A 203 9.52 8.82 -3.83
CA ILE A 203 10.38 7.79 -3.26
C ILE A 203 10.20 7.85 -1.74
N THR A 204 9.89 6.72 -1.12
CA THR A 204 9.61 6.62 0.31
C THR A 204 9.99 5.24 0.85
N GLN A 205 9.72 5.01 2.13
CA GLN A 205 9.86 3.73 2.82
C GLN A 205 8.62 3.49 3.69
N PRO A 206 8.32 2.23 4.07
CA PRO A 206 7.28 1.97 5.06
C PRO A 206 7.55 2.74 6.36
N SER A 207 6.52 3.36 6.93
CA SER A 207 6.61 4.07 8.21
C SER A 207 6.11 3.19 9.34
N ASP A 208 6.94 2.91 10.34
CA ASP A 208 6.55 2.09 11.50
C ASP A 208 5.74 2.84 12.57
N LEU A 209 5.61 4.17 12.44
CA LEU A 209 5.08 5.06 13.49
C LEU A 209 3.54 5.08 13.59
N GLY A 210 2.83 4.74 12.51
CA GLY A 210 1.36 4.79 12.47
C GLY A 210 0.78 6.18 12.81
N VAL A 211 -0.48 6.20 13.22
CA VAL A 211 -1.13 7.44 13.69
C VAL A 211 -0.55 7.82 15.04
N HIS A 212 -0.10 9.07 15.15
CA HIS A 212 0.45 9.61 16.38
C HIS A 212 0.01 11.06 16.55
N LEU A 213 -0.09 11.51 17.80
CA LEU A 213 -0.36 12.90 18.10
C LEU A 213 0.93 13.71 17.89
N SER A 214 0.92 14.61 16.91
CA SER A 214 2.06 15.48 16.61
C SER A 214 2.06 16.79 17.40
N GLY A 215 0.99 17.08 18.16
CA GLY A 215 0.86 18.26 19.01
C GLY A 215 -0.56 18.46 19.55
N VAL A 216 -0.69 19.29 20.58
CA VAL A 216 -1.98 19.71 21.14
C VAL A 216 -2.05 21.23 21.09
N HIS A 217 -3.08 21.77 20.45
CA HIS A 217 -3.34 23.21 20.43
C HIS A 217 -4.55 23.51 21.31
N SER A 218 -4.39 24.43 22.28
CA SER A 218 -5.51 24.88 23.09
C SER A 218 -6.38 25.85 22.30
N SER A 219 -7.69 25.66 22.33
CA SER A 219 -8.65 26.66 21.84
C SER A 219 -8.83 27.83 22.82
N LEU A 220 -8.34 27.70 24.05
CA LEU A 220 -8.37 28.74 25.07
C LEU A 220 -7.05 29.54 25.07
N PRO A 221 -7.11 30.89 25.04
CA PRO A 221 -5.92 31.72 25.19
C PRO A 221 -5.24 31.42 26.54
N ASN A 222 -3.91 31.34 26.53
CA ASN A 222 -3.05 31.12 27.70
C ASN A 222 -3.17 29.75 28.40
N VAL A 223 -3.83 28.76 27.77
CA VAL A 223 -3.80 27.37 28.25
C VAL A 223 -2.85 26.58 27.34
N SER A 224 -1.92 25.84 27.94
CA SER A 224 -1.05 24.92 27.22
C SER A 224 -1.25 23.51 27.76
N TYR A 225 -1.40 22.55 26.85
CA TYR A 225 -1.38 21.13 27.18
C TYR A 225 0.05 20.65 26.98
N VAL A 226 0.78 20.46 28.08
CA VAL A 226 2.11 19.85 28.05
C VAL A 226 1.91 18.35 28.23
N ASN A 227 2.15 17.56 27.19
CA ASN A 227 2.20 16.10 27.31
C ASN A 227 3.57 15.70 27.89
N ILE A 228 3.56 14.81 28.89
CA ILE A 228 4.72 14.05 29.38
C ILE A 228 4.91 12.84 28.47
#